data_AF-A0A4Q3RR05-F1
#
_entry.id   AF-A0A4Q3RR05-F1
#
_cell.length_a   1.000
_cell.length_b   1.000
_cell.length_c   1.000
_cell.angle_alpha   90.00
_cell.angle_beta   90.00
_cell.angle_gamma   90.00
#
_symmetry.space_group_name_H-M   'P 1'
#
loop_
_entity.id
_entity.type
_entity.pdbx_description
1 polymer ?
#
loop_
_entity_poly.entity_id
_entity_poly.type
_entity_poly.pdbx_seq_one_letter_code
_entity_poly.pdbx_strand_id
1 'polypeptide(L)'
;ENMGAAFNQHNIEELVHWYKLPSQLDLFYQVAVKNIDLKDLKEFNVTGDKLDPPRPVKTVHEFKQEFSPHHHPSAKKDAELIIFGESSDRIVYNLANCCKPIPGDDVFGFVTTGKGLTIHRTNCPNAAKLLANYGHRVVKTKWAKNKEISFLTGLKIVGMDDVGVIHKITNLISGELKINISALSVEAKEGLFEGNIKVFVHDREELDELVQRLKSLPGIESVERYDTEDVAA
;
A
#
# COMPACT_ATOMS: atom_id res chain seq x y z
N GLU A 1 12.87 15.99 -39.39
CA GLU A 1 13.63 16.23 -40.64
C GLU A 1 15.15 16.08 -40.56
N ASN A 2 15.80 15.73 -39.43
CA ASN A 2 17.28 15.58 -39.39
C ASN A 2 17.76 14.28 -38.73
N MET A 3 16.94 13.22 -38.73
CA MET A 3 17.28 11.97 -38.06
C MET A 3 17.85 10.88 -38.99
N GLY A 4 17.86 11.08 -40.30
CA GLY A 4 18.38 10.09 -41.26
C GLY A 4 17.50 8.86 -41.48
N ALA A 5 16.37 8.72 -40.78
CA ALA A 5 15.42 7.63 -40.99
C ALA A 5 14.38 7.97 -42.07
N ALA A 6 14.06 6.99 -42.92
CA ALA A 6 13.04 7.13 -43.95
C ALA A 6 11.63 7.12 -43.36
N PHE A 7 10.74 7.96 -43.89
CA PHE A 7 9.32 7.92 -43.56
C PHE A 7 8.65 6.76 -44.31
N ASN A 8 8.67 5.57 -43.71
CA ASN A 8 8.11 4.35 -44.28
C ASN A 8 7.18 3.64 -43.28
N GLN A 9 6.34 2.74 -43.79
CA GLN A 9 5.31 2.07 -43.00
C GLN A 9 5.89 1.32 -41.79
N HIS A 10 7.03 0.65 -41.96
CA HIS A 10 7.70 -0.10 -40.90
C HIS A 10 8.14 0.80 -39.73
N ASN A 11 8.80 1.92 -40.02
CA ASN A 11 9.23 2.89 -39.02
C ASN A 11 8.04 3.53 -38.31
N ILE A 12 6.91 3.73 -39.01
CA ILE A 12 5.69 4.28 -38.42
C ILE A 12 5.06 3.26 -37.45
N GLU A 13 5.03 1.98 -37.81
CA GLU A 13 4.53 0.91 -36.94
C GLU A 13 5.38 0.75 -35.68
N GLU A 14 6.71 0.85 -35.78
CA GLU A 14 7.60 0.85 -34.61
C GLU A 14 7.30 2.02 -33.66
N LEU A 15 7.01 3.21 -34.20
CA LEU A 15 6.62 4.35 -33.38
C LEU A 15 5.24 4.15 -32.73
N VAL A 16 4.25 3.61 -33.46
CA VAL A 16 2.94 3.29 -32.90
C VAL A 16 3.08 2.30 -31.73
N HIS A 17 3.91 1.28 -31.89
CA HIS A 17 4.16 0.28 -30.86
C HIS A 17 4.90 0.88 -29.65
N TRP A 18 5.94 1.69 -29.88
CA TRP A 18 6.70 2.35 -28.82
C TRP A 18 5.84 3.27 -27.97
N TYR A 19 5.07 4.15 -28.60
CA TYR A 19 4.16 5.07 -27.92
C TYR A 19 2.85 4.40 -27.47
N LYS A 20 2.71 3.08 -27.68
CA LYS A 20 1.55 2.27 -27.28
C LYS A 20 0.23 2.83 -27.79
N LEU A 21 0.22 3.30 -29.03
CA LEU A 21 -0.95 3.90 -29.65
C LEU A 21 -1.78 2.83 -30.40
N PRO A 22 -3.11 3.01 -30.49
CA PRO A 22 -3.97 2.02 -31.12
C PRO A 22 -3.93 2.04 -32.65
N SER A 23 -3.51 3.16 -33.26
CA SER A 23 -3.37 3.25 -34.72
C SER A 23 -2.33 4.29 -35.16
N GLN A 24 -1.94 4.21 -36.43
CA GLN A 24 -1.10 5.19 -37.12
C GLN A 24 -1.77 6.58 -37.20
N LEU A 25 -3.10 6.64 -37.33
CA LEU A 25 -3.84 7.89 -37.34
C LEU A 25 -3.75 8.60 -35.98
N ASP A 26 -3.79 7.83 -34.89
CA ASP A 26 -3.60 8.37 -33.54
C ASP A 26 -2.20 8.93 -33.36
N LEU A 27 -1.17 8.27 -33.89
CA LEU A 27 0.20 8.79 -33.88
C LEU A 27 0.27 10.16 -34.58
N PHE A 28 -0.27 10.27 -35.80
CA PHE A 28 -0.26 11.54 -36.54
C PHE A 28 -1.07 12.64 -35.84
N TYR A 29 -2.20 12.28 -35.24
CA TYR A 29 -3.03 13.20 -34.46
C TYR A 29 -2.28 13.72 -33.23
N GLN A 30 -1.65 12.83 -32.44
CA GLN A 30 -0.92 13.22 -31.22
C GLN A 30 0.30 14.10 -31.53
N VAL A 31 0.98 13.85 -32.66
CA VAL A 31 2.04 14.73 -33.15
C VAL A 31 1.49 16.10 -33.57
N ALA A 32 0.35 16.14 -34.28
CA ALA A 32 -0.27 17.39 -34.73
C ALA A 32 -0.76 18.27 -33.55
N VAL A 33 -1.27 17.64 -32.49
CA VAL A 33 -1.70 18.30 -31.25
C VAL A 33 -0.52 18.61 -30.32
N LYS A 34 0.72 18.24 -30.71
CA LYS A 34 1.97 18.43 -29.96
C LYS A 34 2.04 17.70 -28.62
N ASN A 35 1.25 16.65 -28.45
CA ASN A 35 1.38 15.73 -27.31
C ASN A 35 2.58 14.80 -27.45
N ILE A 36 3.01 14.52 -28.69
CA ILE A 36 4.28 13.84 -28.99
C ILE A 36 5.16 14.87 -29.71
N ASP A 37 6.25 15.29 -29.07
CA ASP A 37 7.23 16.17 -29.72
C ASP A 37 8.19 15.31 -30.56
N LEU A 38 8.36 15.68 -31.83
CA LEU A 38 9.29 15.02 -32.75
C LEU A 38 10.75 15.15 -32.31
N LYS A 39 11.06 15.97 -31.29
CA LYS A 39 12.39 16.04 -30.67
C LYS A 39 12.73 14.81 -29.83
N ASP A 40 11.73 14.13 -29.26
CA ASP A 40 11.91 12.94 -28.41
C ASP A 40 12.38 11.74 -29.23
N LEU A 41 12.14 11.77 -30.54
CA LEU A 41 12.60 10.76 -31.47
C LEU A 41 14.14 10.69 -31.55
N LYS A 42 14.88 11.71 -31.09
CA LYS A 42 16.35 11.68 -31.02
C LYS A 42 16.91 10.56 -30.14
N GLU A 43 16.10 9.95 -29.29
CA GLU A 43 16.48 8.81 -28.45
C GLU A 43 16.48 7.47 -29.20
N PHE A 44 15.96 7.42 -30.43
CA PHE A 44 15.97 6.23 -31.27
C PHE A 44 17.30 6.09 -32.02
N ASN A 45 17.78 4.86 -32.13
CA ASN A 45 18.95 4.56 -32.94
C ASN A 45 18.51 4.41 -34.40
N VAL A 46 19.19 5.10 -35.30
CA VAL A 46 18.93 5.00 -36.74
C VAL A 46 20.02 4.15 -37.38
N THR A 47 19.67 2.92 -37.76
CA THR A 47 20.58 2.01 -38.48
C THR A 47 20.22 2.02 -39.97
N GLY A 48 20.85 2.92 -40.74
CA GLY A 48 20.50 3.12 -42.16
C GLY A 48 19.09 3.72 -42.30
N ASP A 49 18.19 3.04 -43.01
CA ASP A 49 16.80 3.51 -43.24
C ASP A 49 15.80 3.10 -42.15
N LYS A 50 16.22 2.33 -41.13
CA LYS A 50 15.34 1.74 -40.11
C LYS A 50 15.49 2.43 -38.75
N LEU A 51 14.35 2.63 -38.07
CA LEU A 51 14.28 3.09 -36.69
C LEU A 51 14.30 1.89 -35.74
N ASP A 52 15.34 1.79 -34.92
CA ASP A 52 15.41 0.81 -33.85
C ASP A 52 15.11 1.50 -32.51
N PRO A 53 14.16 0.99 -31.70
CA PRO A 53 13.89 1.54 -30.38
C PRO A 53 15.13 1.41 -29.47
N PRO A 54 15.37 2.39 -28.57
CA PRO A 54 16.50 2.31 -27.65
C PRO A 54 16.38 1.04 -26.80
N ARG A 55 17.47 0.26 -26.74
CA ARG A 55 17.50 -0.96 -25.93
C ARG A 55 17.21 -0.58 -24.49
N PRO A 56 16.25 -1.23 -23.81
CA PRO A 56 16.00 -0.95 -22.41
C PRO A 56 17.29 -1.25 -21.65
N VAL A 57 17.91 -0.20 -21.11
CA VAL A 57 18.94 -0.37 -20.09
C VAL A 57 18.27 -1.18 -18.99
N LYS A 58 18.81 -2.35 -18.68
CA LYS A 58 18.42 -3.09 -17.47
C LYS A 58 18.93 -2.28 -16.29
N THR A 59 18.20 -1.24 -15.93
CA THR A 59 18.41 -0.51 -14.70
C THR A 59 17.99 -1.47 -13.60
N VAL A 60 18.98 -1.92 -12.83
CA VAL A 60 18.74 -2.50 -11.51
C VAL A 60 18.00 -1.42 -10.74
N HIS A 61 16.68 -1.56 -10.60
CA HIS A 61 15.90 -0.63 -9.80
C HIS A 61 16.26 -0.84 -8.32
N GLU A 62 17.24 -0.10 -7.84
CA GLU A 62 17.19 0.40 -6.46
C GLU A 62 15.89 1.19 -6.33
N PHE A 63 15.00 0.71 -5.47
CA PHE A 63 13.78 1.41 -5.10
C PHE A 63 14.15 2.70 -4.37
N LYS A 64 14.31 3.80 -5.10
CA LYS A 64 14.10 5.15 -4.57
C LYS A 64 12.65 5.52 -4.79
N GLN A 65 11.83 5.42 -3.74
CA GLN A 65 10.49 5.99 -3.73
C GLN A 65 10.61 7.52 -3.72
N GLU A 66 10.39 8.15 -4.86
CA GLU A 66 10.04 9.56 -4.91
C GLU A 66 8.53 9.71 -4.67
N PHE A 67 8.17 10.38 -3.59
CA PHE A 67 6.81 10.84 -3.33
C PHE A 67 6.45 11.93 -4.35
N SER A 68 5.41 11.71 -5.15
CA SER A 68 4.72 12.77 -5.89
C SER A 68 3.25 12.85 -5.42
N PRO A 69 2.78 14.01 -4.92
CA PRO A 69 1.51 14.13 -4.21
C PRO A 69 0.27 14.35 -5.09
N HIS A 70 0.30 14.04 -6.39
CA HIS A 70 -0.85 14.27 -7.28
C HIS A 70 -1.10 13.09 -8.22
N HIS A 71 -2.07 12.24 -7.86
CA HIS A 71 -2.78 11.36 -8.79
C HIS A 71 -4.29 11.41 -8.49
N HIS A 72 -5.07 11.68 -9.53
CA HIS A 72 -6.53 11.65 -9.58
C HIS A 72 -7.07 10.21 -9.33
N PRO A 73 -8.33 10.07 -8.90
CA PRO A 73 -8.82 8.88 -8.20
C PRO A 73 -9.13 7.74 -9.19
N SER A 74 -8.17 6.85 -9.41
CA SER A 74 -8.51 5.47 -9.76
C SER A 74 -8.96 4.77 -8.48
N ALA A 75 -10.08 4.05 -8.57
CA ALA A 75 -10.72 3.35 -7.47
C ALA A 75 -9.67 2.59 -6.63
N LYS A 76 -9.45 3.07 -5.40
CA LYS A 76 -8.83 2.24 -4.38
C LYS A 76 -9.68 0.97 -4.31
N LYS A 77 -9.08 -0.19 -4.56
CA LYS A 77 -9.66 -1.44 -4.08
C LYS A 77 -9.66 -1.29 -2.56
N ASP A 78 -10.76 -0.81 -2.01
CA ASP A 78 -11.00 -0.82 -0.57
C ASP A 78 -11.39 -2.25 -0.18
N ALA A 79 -11.02 -2.70 1.02
CA ALA A 79 -11.34 -4.06 1.43
C ALA A 79 -12.85 -4.27 1.47
N GLU A 80 -13.33 -5.31 0.80
CA GLU A 80 -14.75 -5.60 0.73
C GLU A 80 -15.30 -5.94 2.12
N LEU A 81 -16.40 -5.32 2.50
CA LEU A 81 -17.11 -5.54 3.75
C LEU A 81 -18.49 -6.12 3.44
N ILE A 82 -18.93 -7.04 4.28
CA ILE A 82 -20.31 -7.51 4.30
C ILE A 82 -21.04 -6.71 5.38
N ILE A 83 -22.02 -5.92 4.96
CA ILE A 83 -22.82 -5.04 5.80
C ILE A 83 -24.26 -5.53 5.66
N PHE A 84 -24.88 -6.00 6.75
CA PHE A 84 -26.22 -6.62 6.72
C PHE A 84 -26.38 -7.84 5.79
N GLY A 85 -25.30 -8.53 5.43
CA GLY A 85 -25.36 -9.66 4.48
C GLY A 85 -25.34 -9.24 3.01
N GLU A 86 -25.27 -7.95 2.73
CA GLU A 86 -25.03 -7.39 1.40
C GLU A 86 -23.57 -6.93 1.27
N SER A 87 -23.04 -6.92 0.04
CA SER A 87 -21.69 -6.42 -0.23
C SER A 87 -21.63 -4.90 -0.07
N SER A 88 -20.48 -4.40 0.39
CA SER A 88 -20.23 -2.99 0.70
C SER A 88 -20.31 -2.04 -0.49
N ASP A 89 -20.31 -2.56 -1.71
CA ASP A 89 -20.31 -1.78 -2.96
C ASP A 89 -21.49 -0.81 -3.09
N ARG A 90 -22.52 -0.98 -2.26
CA ARG A 90 -23.73 -0.12 -2.23
C ARG A 90 -23.78 0.83 -1.03
N ILE A 91 -22.85 0.73 -0.09
CA ILE A 91 -22.89 1.45 1.19
C ILE A 91 -21.60 2.23 1.39
N VAL A 92 -21.71 3.55 1.47
CA VAL A 92 -20.58 4.42 1.81
C VAL A 92 -20.18 4.18 3.27
N TYR A 93 -18.96 3.70 3.48
CA TYR A 93 -18.39 3.48 4.80
C TYR A 93 -16.98 4.08 4.91
N ASN A 94 -16.54 4.29 6.15
CA ASN A 94 -15.19 4.74 6.49
C ASN A 94 -14.62 3.87 7.62
N LEU A 95 -13.30 3.72 7.69
CA LEU A 95 -12.65 3.04 8.82
C LEU A 95 -12.39 4.03 9.96
N ALA A 96 -12.62 3.61 11.20
CA ALA A 96 -12.40 4.47 12.36
C ALA A 96 -10.90 4.73 12.59
N ASN A 97 -10.53 5.99 12.79
CA ASN A 97 -9.15 6.38 13.08
C ASN A 97 -8.68 5.87 14.46
N CYS A 98 -9.59 5.81 15.45
CA CYS A 98 -9.27 5.43 16.82
C CYS A 98 -8.90 3.95 17.05
N CYS A 99 -9.17 3.06 16.09
CA CYS A 99 -8.86 1.63 16.24
C CYS A 99 -8.43 0.93 14.95
N LYS A 100 -8.32 1.67 13.84
CA LYS A 100 -7.82 1.24 12.53
C LYS A 100 -8.06 -0.24 12.22
N PRO A 101 -9.33 -0.64 12.03
CA PRO A 101 -9.67 -2.04 11.80
C PRO A 101 -9.04 -2.53 10.49
N ILE A 102 -8.52 -3.76 10.51
CA ILE A 102 -7.97 -4.44 9.32
C ILE A 102 -8.82 -5.67 8.98
N PRO A 103 -8.76 -6.19 7.73
CA PRO A 103 -9.43 -7.44 7.37
C PRO A 103 -9.10 -8.59 8.33
N GLY A 104 -10.16 -9.26 8.78
CA GLY A 104 -10.07 -10.32 9.79
C GLY A 104 -10.27 -9.86 11.23
N ASP A 105 -10.26 -8.56 11.53
CA ASP A 105 -10.67 -8.06 12.85
C ASP A 105 -12.18 -8.25 13.07
N ASP A 106 -12.57 -8.54 14.31
CA ASP A 106 -13.97 -8.46 14.72
C ASP A 106 -14.41 -6.99 14.76
N VAL A 107 -15.37 -6.65 13.92
CA VAL A 107 -15.80 -5.27 13.68
C VAL A 107 -17.31 -5.07 13.83
N PHE A 108 -17.70 -3.83 14.09
CA PHE A 108 -19.07 -3.34 14.00
C PHE A 108 -19.10 -2.00 13.27
N GLY A 109 -20.20 -1.72 12.58
CA GLY A 109 -20.48 -0.43 11.97
C GLY A 109 -21.22 0.49 12.94
N PHE A 110 -20.92 1.78 12.91
CA PHE A 110 -21.61 2.80 13.66
C PHE A 110 -22.08 3.93 12.73
N VAL A 111 -23.38 4.22 12.73
CA VAL A 111 -23.96 5.28 11.90
C VAL A 111 -23.64 6.64 12.52
N THR A 112 -22.72 7.36 11.89
CA THR A 112 -22.31 8.71 12.29
C THR A 112 -23.11 9.78 11.57
N THR A 113 -23.35 10.91 12.25
CA THR A 113 -23.98 12.07 11.61
C THR A 113 -23.02 12.67 10.58
N GLY A 114 -23.38 12.63 9.30
CA GLY A 114 -22.64 13.30 8.22
C GLY A 114 -21.49 12.51 7.56
N LYS A 115 -20.87 11.53 8.25
CA LYS A 115 -19.79 10.69 7.68
C LYS A 115 -20.22 9.28 7.26
N GLY A 116 -21.53 9.00 7.32
CA GLY A 116 -22.09 7.70 6.97
C GLY A 116 -21.74 6.61 8.00
N LEU A 117 -21.49 5.39 7.53
CA LEU A 117 -21.16 4.25 8.37
C LEU A 117 -19.66 4.27 8.71
N THR A 118 -19.31 4.28 10.00
CA THR A 118 -17.91 4.17 10.45
C THR A 118 -17.66 2.80 11.07
N ILE A 119 -16.64 2.08 10.61
CA ILE A 119 -16.31 0.73 11.05
C ILE A 119 -15.32 0.79 12.22
N HIS A 120 -15.69 0.18 13.34
CA HIS A 120 -14.90 0.07 14.55
C HIS A 120 -14.57 -1.39 14.85
N ARG A 121 -13.44 -1.65 15.53
CA ARG A 121 -13.19 -2.95 16.17
C ARG A 121 -14.09 -3.10 17.39
N THR A 122 -14.49 -4.33 17.71
CA THR A 122 -15.26 -4.64 18.92
C THR A 122 -14.53 -4.26 20.22
N ASN A 123 -13.18 -4.30 20.20
CA ASN A 123 -12.33 -3.90 21.32
C ASN A 123 -11.86 -2.44 21.26
N CYS A 124 -12.48 -1.59 20.44
CA CYS A 124 -12.15 -0.17 20.35
C CYS A 124 -12.39 0.53 21.72
N PRO A 125 -11.54 1.50 22.14
CA PRO A 125 -11.74 2.25 23.38
C PRO A 125 -13.09 2.97 23.45
N ASN A 126 -13.64 3.35 22.29
CA ASN A 126 -14.95 3.98 22.17
C ASN A 126 -16.11 2.98 22.10
N ALA A 127 -15.85 1.68 21.90
CA ALA A 127 -16.88 0.68 21.61
C ALA A 127 -17.93 0.60 22.73
N ALA A 128 -17.50 0.52 24.00
CA ALA A 128 -18.41 0.42 25.14
C ALA A 128 -19.40 1.58 25.19
N LYS A 129 -18.93 2.82 24.98
CA LYS A 129 -19.78 4.01 24.97
C LYS A 129 -20.76 4.01 23.80
N LEU A 130 -20.31 3.62 22.60
CA LEU A 130 -21.13 3.56 21.39
C LEU A 130 -22.22 2.50 21.50
N LEU A 131 -21.88 1.30 21.98
CA LEU A 131 -22.80 0.17 22.14
C LEU A 131 -23.84 0.46 23.23
N ALA A 132 -23.43 1.02 24.37
CA ALA A 132 -24.34 1.27 25.50
C ALA A 132 -25.30 2.43 25.27
N ASN A 133 -24.83 3.56 24.74
CA ASN A 133 -25.64 4.79 24.65
C ASN A 133 -26.35 4.94 23.30
N TYR A 134 -25.84 4.30 22.24
CA TYR A 134 -26.29 4.52 20.87
C TYR A 134 -26.47 3.19 20.11
N GLY A 135 -26.89 2.13 20.81
CA GLY A 135 -27.06 0.79 20.22
C GLY A 135 -27.96 0.76 18.97
N HIS A 136 -28.97 1.64 18.88
CA HIS A 136 -29.83 1.77 17.69
C HIS A 136 -29.10 2.24 16.42
N ARG A 137 -27.87 2.76 16.54
CA ARG A 137 -27.01 3.18 15.43
C ARG A 137 -25.89 2.19 15.14
N VAL A 138 -25.88 1.04 15.83
CA VAL A 138 -24.88 0.00 15.65
C VAL A 138 -25.37 -1.01 14.64
N VAL A 139 -24.48 -1.37 13.72
CA VAL A 139 -24.74 -2.27 12.61
C VAL A 139 -23.75 -3.42 12.69
N LYS A 140 -24.24 -4.64 12.51
CA LYS A 140 -23.36 -5.82 12.41
C LYS A 140 -22.67 -5.83 11.05
N THR A 141 -21.36 -5.90 11.05
CA THR A 141 -20.52 -5.92 9.85
C THR A 141 -19.47 -7.02 9.96
N LYS A 142 -18.96 -7.50 8.83
CA LYS A 142 -17.87 -8.47 8.77
C LYS A 142 -17.01 -8.21 7.55
N TRP A 143 -15.71 -8.46 7.64
CA TRP A 143 -14.82 -8.44 6.48
C TRP A 143 -15.14 -9.57 5.49
N ALA A 144 -15.20 -9.23 4.21
CA ALA A 144 -15.07 -10.22 3.16
C ALA A 144 -13.59 -10.60 3.02
N LYS A 145 -13.32 -11.83 2.57
CA LYS A 145 -11.96 -12.35 2.45
C LYS A 145 -11.31 -11.88 1.16
N ASN A 146 -10.72 -10.68 1.15
CA ASN A 146 -9.94 -10.18 0.01
C ASN A 146 -8.48 -9.90 0.46
N LYS A 147 -7.51 -10.61 -0.13
CA LYS A 147 -6.07 -10.55 0.23
C LYS A 147 -5.24 -9.58 -0.62
N GLU A 148 -5.83 -8.83 -1.55
CA GLU A 148 -5.08 -8.01 -2.51
C GLU A 148 -4.61 -6.65 -1.95
N ILE A 149 -4.97 -6.30 -0.72
CA ILE A 149 -4.73 -4.98 -0.13
C ILE A 149 -3.94 -5.17 1.15
N SER A 150 -2.94 -4.32 1.39
CA SER A 150 -2.17 -4.29 2.63
C SER A 150 -2.52 -3.06 3.47
N PHE A 151 -2.43 -3.21 4.80
CA PHE A 151 -2.88 -2.25 5.80
C PHE A 151 -1.75 -1.92 6.76
N LEU A 152 -1.59 -0.64 7.07
CA LEU A 152 -0.60 -0.17 8.01
C LEU A 152 -1.04 -0.47 9.45
N THR A 153 -0.25 -1.24 10.18
CA THR A 153 -0.46 -1.56 11.61
C THR A 153 0.80 -1.29 12.42
N GLY A 154 0.62 -0.92 13.69
CA GLY A 154 1.70 -0.67 14.65
C GLY A 154 1.90 -1.85 15.61
N LEU A 155 3.15 -2.17 15.89
CA LEU A 155 3.59 -3.15 16.88
C LEU A 155 4.56 -2.49 17.86
N LYS A 156 4.27 -2.58 19.15
CA LYS A 156 5.16 -2.24 20.24
C LYS A 156 5.81 -3.52 20.73
N ILE A 157 7.13 -3.53 20.79
CA ILE A 157 7.96 -4.68 21.17
C ILE A 157 8.78 -4.25 22.37
N VAL A 158 8.77 -5.05 23.43
CA VAL A 158 9.61 -4.84 24.62
C VAL A 158 10.44 -6.09 24.85
N GLY A 159 11.72 -5.92 25.18
CA GLY A 159 12.61 -7.02 25.44
C GLY A 159 13.97 -6.60 25.99
N MET A 160 14.87 -7.57 26.13
CA MET A 160 16.26 -7.38 26.55
C MET A 160 17.10 -6.84 25.39
N ASP A 161 17.91 -5.82 25.68
CA ASP A 161 18.84 -5.23 24.71
C ASP A 161 20.07 -6.14 24.52
N ASP A 162 19.88 -7.17 23.69
CA ASP A 162 20.94 -8.09 23.30
C ASP A 162 21.57 -7.68 21.96
N VAL A 163 22.86 -7.99 21.82
CA VAL A 163 23.61 -7.73 20.57
C VAL A 163 22.90 -8.40 19.39
N GLY A 164 22.52 -7.56 18.41
CA GLY A 164 21.88 -8.00 17.17
C GLY A 164 20.38 -8.26 17.26
N VAL A 165 19.70 -7.90 18.37
CA VAL A 165 18.24 -8.05 18.50
C VAL A 165 17.47 -7.33 17.38
N ILE A 166 17.87 -6.11 17.03
CA ILE A 166 17.25 -5.33 15.95
C ILE A 166 17.39 -6.06 14.60
N HIS A 167 18.55 -6.64 14.31
CA HIS A 167 18.77 -7.41 13.08
C HIS A 167 17.89 -8.67 13.04
N LYS A 168 17.74 -9.39 14.16
CA LYS A 168 16.85 -10.55 14.24
C LYS A 168 15.40 -10.16 13.94
N ILE A 169 14.94 -9.04 14.51
CA ILE A 169 13.59 -8.52 14.29
C ILE A 169 13.38 -8.12 12.82
N THR A 170 14.27 -7.31 12.25
CA THR A 170 14.12 -6.83 10.86
C THR A 170 14.28 -7.95 9.83
N ASN A 171 15.18 -8.92 10.07
CA ASN A 171 15.32 -10.10 9.21
C ASN A 171 14.09 -10.99 9.27
N LEU A 172 13.50 -11.19 10.45
CA LEU A 172 12.25 -11.96 10.57
C LEU A 172 11.10 -11.29 9.79
N ILE A 173 10.93 -9.98 9.93
CA ILE A 173 9.84 -9.24 9.28
C ILE A 173 10.05 -9.17 7.76
N SER A 174 11.16 -8.59 7.30
CA SER A 174 11.38 -8.31 5.88
C SER A 174 12.05 -9.46 5.14
N GLY A 175 12.96 -10.17 5.80
CA GLY A 175 13.74 -11.25 5.20
C GLY A 175 12.95 -12.54 5.07
N GLU A 176 12.31 -12.99 6.14
CA GLU A 176 11.59 -14.27 6.19
C GLU A 176 10.11 -14.11 5.78
N LEU A 177 9.37 -13.21 6.45
CA LEU A 177 7.94 -13.03 6.22
C LEU A 177 7.61 -12.14 5.02
N LYS A 178 8.62 -11.46 4.45
CA LYS A 178 8.45 -10.51 3.32
C LYS A 178 7.44 -9.39 3.59
N ILE A 179 7.26 -9.04 4.87
CA ILE A 179 6.38 -7.96 5.29
C ILE A 179 7.13 -6.63 5.15
N ASN A 180 6.46 -5.63 4.60
CA ASN A 180 7.07 -4.31 4.40
C ASN A 180 7.04 -3.49 5.71
N ILE A 181 8.19 -3.00 6.14
CA ILE A 181 8.34 -2.09 7.29
C ILE A 181 8.23 -0.65 6.80
N SER A 182 7.21 0.06 7.27
CA SER A 182 7.01 1.48 6.98
C SER A 182 7.82 2.39 7.89
N ALA A 183 7.98 2.01 9.16
CA ALA A 183 8.73 2.78 10.15
C ALA A 183 9.24 1.85 11.24
N LEU A 184 10.39 2.18 11.79
CA LEU A 184 11.01 1.48 12.92
C LEU A 184 11.66 2.54 13.81
N SER A 185 11.23 2.60 15.07
CA SER A 185 11.91 3.35 16.13
C SER A 185 12.29 2.38 17.23
N VAL A 186 13.52 2.45 17.74
CA VAL A 186 14.00 1.60 18.83
C VAL A 186 14.77 2.48 19.81
N GLU A 187 14.42 2.35 21.08
CA GLU A 187 15.08 3.03 22.18
C GLU A 187 15.51 1.99 23.20
N ALA A 188 16.78 2.03 23.61
CA ALA A 188 17.32 1.16 24.65
C ALA A 188 17.59 1.96 25.92
N LYS A 189 17.14 1.44 27.06
CA LYS A 189 17.36 2.04 28.38
C LYS A 189 17.53 0.94 29.42
N GLU A 190 18.62 1.04 30.19
CA GLU A 190 18.89 0.16 31.35
C GLU A 190 18.88 -1.36 31.01
N GLY A 191 19.32 -1.73 29.81
CA GLY A 191 19.38 -3.13 29.35
C GLY A 191 18.06 -3.69 28.81
N LEU A 192 17.02 -2.86 28.73
CA LEU A 192 15.78 -3.15 28.02
C LEU A 192 15.70 -2.30 26.75
N PHE A 193 15.12 -2.84 25.69
CA PHE A 193 14.74 -2.07 24.51
C PHE A 193 13.22 -1.99 24.37
N GLU A 194 12.76 -0.83 23.89
CA GLU A 194 11.40 -0.60 23.42
C GLU A 194 11.46 -0.28 21.92
N GLY A 195 10.78 -1.10 21.11
CA GLY A 195 10.70 -0.95 19.67
C GLY A 195 9.28 -0.65 19.21
N ASN A 196 9.08 0.43 18.45
CA ASN A 196 7.84 0.76 17.77
C ASN A 196 8.01 0.52 16.27
N ILE A 197 7.28 -0.45 15.73
CA ILE A 197 7.37 -0.87 14.33
C ILE A 197 6.03 -0.66 13.63
N LYS A 198 6.03 0.01 12.49
CA LYS A 198 4.87 0.10 11.60
C LYS A 198 5.10 -0.79 10.40
N VAL A 199 4.18 -1.71 10.14
CA VAL A 199 4.27 -2.71 9.07
C VAL A 199 3.00 -2.73 8.22
N PHE A 200 3.13 -3.13 6.95
CA PHE A 200 2.00 -3.37 6.07
C PHE A 200 1.64 -4.85 6.05
N VAL A 201 0.45 -5.20 6.54
CA VAL A 201 -0.07 -6.58 6.59
C VAL A 201 -1.35 -6.71 5.78
N HIS A 202 -1.57 -7.85 5.14
CA HIS A 202 -2.74 -8.10 4.30
C HIS A 202 -3.99 -8.42 5.11
N ASP A 203 -3.81 -9.19 6.18
CA ASP A 203 -4.90 -9.64 7.04
C ASP A 203 -4.41 -9.86 8.48
N ARG A 204 -5.38 -10.15 9.35
CA ARG A 204 -5.12 -10.49 10.74
C ARG A 204 -4.30 -11.77 10.91
N GLU A 205 -4.45 -12.76 10.03
CA GLU A 205 -3.74 -14.04 10.16
C GLU A 205 -2.23 -13.84 9.99
N GLU A 206 -1.81 -13.04 8.99
CA GLU A 206 -0.42 -12.65 8.76
C GLU A 206 0.15 -11.83 9.93
N LEU A 207 -0.65 -10.93 10.50
CA LEU A 207 -0.25 -10.17 11.69
C LEU A 207 -0.08 -11.07 12.91
N ASP A 208 -1.02 -11.98 13.14
CA ASP A 208 -0.96 -12.92 14.27
C ASP A 208 0.24 -13.85 14.12
N GLU A 209 0.56 -14.34 12.91
CA GLU A 209 1.78 -15.10 12.63
C GLU A 209 3.04 -14.27 12.96
N LEU A 210 3.11 -13.03 12.48
CA LEU A 210 4.23 -12.12 12.77
C LEU A 210 4.43 -11.94 14.28
N VAL A 211 3.34 -11.67 15.02
CA VAL A 211 3.39 -11.47 16.48
C VAL A 211 3.89 -12.73 17.18
N GLN A 212 3.42 -13.92 16.79
CA GLN A 212 3.88 -15.18 17.39
C GLN A 212 5.36 -15.44 17.11
N ARG A 213 5.82 -15.20 15.88
CA ARG A 213 7.23 -15.38 15.55
C ARG A 213 8.13 -14.36 16.26
N LEU A 214 7.69 -13.12 16.41
CA LEU A 214 8.43 -12.13 17.21
C LEU A 214 8.52 -12.58 18.67
N LYS A 215 7.41 -13.00 19.29
CA LYS A 215 7.44 -13.52 20.68
C LYS A 215 8.35 -14.74 20.86
N SER A 216 8.59 -15.52 19.81
CA SER A 216 9.50 -16.67 19.86
C SER A 216 10.98 -16.31 19.81
N LEU A 217 11.32 -15.06 19.46
CA LEU A 217 12.72 -14.61 19.44
C LEU A 217 13.27 -14.52 20.88
N PRO A 218 14.50 -14.99 21.11
CA PRO A 218 15.12 -14.90 22.43
C PRO A 218 15.31 -13.43 22.81
N GLY A 219 14.94 -13.10 24.05
CA GLY A 219 15.03 -11.75 24.59
C GLY A 219 13.78 -10.89 24.40
N ILE A 220 12.77 -11.33 23.65
CA ILE A 220 11.49 -10.59 23.53
C ILE A 220 10.56 -10.97 24.67
N GLU A 221 10.10 -9.96 25.41
CA GLU A 221 9.19 -10.12 26.56
C GLU A 221 7.73 -9.93 26.14
N SER A 222 7.44 -8.87 25.39
CA SER A 222 6.09 -8.56 24.93
C SER A 222 6.07 -8.01 23.50
N VAL A 223 4.97 -8.32 22.82
CA VAL A 223 4.64 -7.79 21.50
C VAL A 223 3.15 -7.47 21.52
N GLU A 224 2.85 -6.18 21.39
CA GLU A 224 1.48 -5.65 21.45
C GLU A 224 1.18 -4.86 20.18
N ARG A 225 0.00 -5.08 19.61
CA ARG A 225 -0.50 -4.23 18.54
C ARG A 225 -1.00 -2.93 19.17
N TYR A 226 -0.56 -1.80 18.64
CA TYR A 226 -1.10 -0.49 19.03
C TYR A 226 -1.75 0.20 17.83
N ASP A 227 -2.71 1.05 18.12
CA ASP A 227 -3.40 1.84 17.11
C ASP A 227 -2.50 3.00 16.70
N THR A 228 -2.24 3.17 15.41
CA THR A 228 -1.26 4.17 14.91
C THR A 228 -1.78 5.61 14.98
N GLU A 229 -2.24 6.06 16.14
CA GLU A 229 -2.42 7.48 16.49
C GLU A 229 -1.28 8.00 17.43
N ASP A 230 -0.43 7.12 17.97
CA ASP A 230 0.55 7.47 19.02
C ASP A 230 1.98 7.71 18.54
N VAL A 231 2.19 8.57 17.54
CA VAL A 231 3.46 9.31 17.46
C VAL A 231 3.10 10.77 17.22
N ALA A 232 2.80 11.48 18.31
CA ALA A 232 2.85 12.93 18.30
C ALA A 232 4.26 13.33 17.83
N ALA A 233 4.28 14.14 16.77
CA ALA A 233 5.49 14.82 16.30
C ALA A 233 6.05 15.74 17.38
#